data_AF-A0A527XNQ0-F1
#
_entry.id   AF-A0A527XNQ0-F1
#
_cell.length_a   1.000
_cell.length_b   1.000
_cell.length_c   1.000
_cell.angle_alpha   90.00
_cell.angle_beta   90.00
_cell.angle_gamma   90.00
#
_symmetry.space_group_name_H-M   'P 1'
#
loop_
_entity.id
_entity.type
_entity.pdbx_description
1 polymer ?
#
loop_
_entity_poly.entity_id
_entity_poly.type
_entity_poly.pdbx_seq_one_letter_code
_entity_poly.pdbx_strand_id
1 'polypeptide(L)'
;AIPATMDQEEAAREFEQYNLLSAAVVDENGRLVGVLTIDDVVDVIQEEAEEDLLRMGGVGDEELSDTVLATSRSRVPWLLVNLLTAFLAASVIGLFD
;
A
#
# COMPACT_ATOMS: atom_id res chain seq x y z
N ALA A 1 -23.36 1.71 -7.41
CA ALA A 1 -22.56 2.20 -8.55
C ALA A 1 -21.33 2.83 -7.96
N ILE A 2 -20.15 2.55 -8.52
CA ILE A 2 -18.86 2.99 -7.98
C ILE A 2 -18.49 4.32 -8.66
N PRO A 3 -18.18 5.39 -7.91
CA PRO A 3 -17.66 6.62 -8.49
C PRO A 3 -16.29 6.38 -9.15
N ALA A 4 -16.06 6.98 -10.32
CA ALA A 4 -14.78 6.86 -11.05
C ALA A 4 -13.57 7.45 -10.30
N THR A 5 -13.82 8.27 -9.28
CA THR A 5 -12.81 8.89 -8.43
C THR A 5 -12.65 8.19 -7.08
N MET A 6 -13.39 7.10 -6.84
CA MET A 6 -13.26 6.30 -5.62
C MET A 6 -11.92 5.59 -5.63
N ASP A 7 -11.29 5.52 -4.46
CA ASP A 7 -10.04 4.78 -4.28
C ASP A 7 -10.25 3.27 -4.56
N GLN A 8 -9.24 2.62 -5.13
CA GLN A 8 -9.34 1.22 -5.54
C GLN A 8 -9.56 0.28 -4.35
N GLU A 9 -8.94 0.56 -3.20
CA GLU A 9 -9.11 -0.23 -1.98
C GLU A 9 -10.55 -0.10 -1.45
N GLU A 10 -11.13 1.11 -1.53
CA GLU A 10 -12.52 1.34 -1.12
C GLU A 10 -13.53 0.70 -2.08
N ALA A 11 -13.27 0.73 -3.39
CA ALA A 11 -14.06 -0.01 -4.36
C ALA A 11 -14.00 -1.53 -4.11
N ALA A 12 -12.82 -2.07 -3.77
CA ALA A 12 -12.66 -3.47 -3.42
C ALA A 12 -13.44 -3.87 -2.16
N ARG A 13 -13.41 -3.02 -1.12
CA ARG A 13 -14.22 -3.19 0.10
C ARG A 13 -15.71 -3.27 -0.17
N GLU A 14 -16.23 -2.43 -1.06
CA GLU A 14 -17.64 -2.47 -1.48
C GLU A 14 -18.01 -3.79 -2.17
N PHE A 15 -17.11 -4.32 -3.04
CA PHE A 15 -17.32 -5.60 -3.70
C PHE A 15 -17.36 -6.77 -2.70
N GLU A 16 -16.47 -6.76 -1.70
CA GLU A 16 -16.46 -7.77 -0.63
C GLU A 16 -17.73 -7.66 0.24
N GLN A 17 -18.04 -6.45 0.74
CA GLN A 17 -19.16 -6.23 1.64
C GLN A 17 -20.51 -6.63 1.02
N TYR A 18 -20.71 -6.31 -0.25
CA TYR A 18 -21.96 -6.56 -0.96
C TYR A 18 -21.94 -7.82 -1.84
N ASN A 19 -20.84 -8.60 -1.84
CA ASN A 19 -20.66 -9.78 -2.68
C ASN A 19 -20.96 -9.51 -4.17
N LEU A 20 -20.42 -8.42 -4.69
CA LEU A 20 -20.68 -7.97 -6.06
C LEU A 20 -19.87 -8.80 -7.06
N LEU A 21 -20.50 -9.20 -8.17
CA LEU A 21 -19.81 -9.79 -9.32
C LEU A 21 -19.33 -8.72 -10.31
N SER A 22 -20.04 -7.59 -10.36
CA SER A 22 -19.71 -6.43 -11.17
C SER A 22 -20.42 -5.19 -10.64
N ALA A 23 -19.89 -4.02 -10.96
CA ALA A 23 -20.50 -2.74 -10.63
C ALA A 23 -20.34 -1.74 -11.77
N ALA A 24 -21.38 -0.93 -12.00
CA ALA A 24 -21.31 0.21 -12.90
C ALA A 24 -20.41 1.30 -12.33
N VAL A 25 -19.49 1.82 -13.16
CA VAL A 25 -18.62 2.96 -12.82
C VAL A 25 -19.25 4.23 -13.39
N VAL A 26 -19.39 5.25 -12.54
CA VAL A 26 -20.07 6.52 -12.88
C VAL A 26 -19.17 7.73 -12.68
N ASP A 27 -19.30 8.74 -13.53
CA ASP A 27 -18.61 10.02 -13.35
C ASP A 27 -19.32 10.92 -12.30
N GLU A 28 -18.76 12.10 -12.04
CA GLU A 28 -19.30 13.08 -11.08
C GLU A 28 -20.73 13.56 -11.41
N ASN A 29 -21.18 13.41 -12.66
CA ASN A 29 -22.51 13.77 -13.11
C ASN A 29 -23.48 12.56 -13.10
N GLY A 30 -23.05 11.41 -12.56
CA GLY A 30 -23.81 10.17 -12.50
C GLY A 30 -23.96 9.47 -13.85
N ARG A 31 -23.14 9.83 -14.85
CA ARG A 31 -23.18 9.18 -16.16
C ARG A 31 -22.38 7.89 -16.11
N LEU A 32 -22.91 6.82 -16.70
CA LEU A 32 -22.20 5.55 -16.84
C LEU A 32 -20.99 5.73 -17.75
N VAL A 33 -19.79 5.45 -17.23
CA VAL A 33 -18.53 5.57 -17.96
C VAL A 33 -17.79 4.25 -18.09
N GLY A 34 -18.17 3.22 -17.32
CA GLY A 34 -17.56 1.90 -17.40
C GLY A 34 -18.23 0.84 -16.54
N VAL A 35 -17.60 -0.32 -16.48
CA VAL A 35 -17.97 -1.44 -15.61
C VAL A 35 -16.70 -1.96 -14.95
N LEU A 36 -16.79 -2.27 -13.67
CA LEU A 36 -15.75 -2.94 -12.89
C LEU A 36 -16.22 -4.37 -12.60
N THR A 37 -15.35 -5.36 -12.73
CA THR A 37 -15.68 -6.78 -12.50
C THR A 37 -14.87 -7.37 -11.35
N ILE A 38 -15.37 -8.48 -10.78
CA ILE A 38 -14.75 -9.10 -9.60
C ILE A 38 -13.32 -9.60 -9.87
N ASP A 39 -13.00 -10.00 -11.10
CA ASP A 39 -11.64 -10.38 -11.48
C ASP A 39 -10.65 -9.22 -11.32
N ASP A 40 -10.99 -8.01 -11.76
CA ASP A 40 -10.15 -6.82 -11.56
C ASP A 40 -9.98 -6.49 -10.07
N VAL A 41 -11.04 -6.66 -9.28
CA VAL A 41 -11.01 -6.39 -7.83
C VAL A 41 -10.13 -7.39 -7.07
N VAL A 42 -10.08 -8.65 -7.51
CA VAL A 42 -9.21 -9.67 -6.90
C VAL A 42 -7.73 -9.31 -7.08
N ASP A 43 -7.36 -8.70 -8.21
CA ASP A 43 -6.00 -8.23 -8.44
C ASP A 43 -5.66 -7.06 -7.50
N VAL A 44 -6.55 -6.07 -7.37
CA VAL A 44 -6.38 -4.94 -6.43
C VAL A 44 -6.20 -5.44 -4.99
N ILE A 45 -7.01 -6.38 -4.52
CA ILE A 45 -6.90 -6.90 -3.14
C ILE A 45 -5.51 -7.51 -2.88
N GLN A 46 -4.92 -8.18 -3.87
CA GLN A 46 -3.59 -8.77 -3.75
C GLN A 46 -2.49 -7.69 -3.76
N GLU A 47 -2.60 -6.70 -4.64
CA GLU A 47 -1.67 -5.57 -4.73
C GLU A 47 -1.65 -4.74 -3.43
N GLU A 48 -2.82 -4.40 -2.88
CA GLU A 48 -2.94 -3.67 -1.61
C GLU A 48 -2.34 -4.47 -0.44
N ALA A 49 -2.57 -5.78 -0.41
CA ALA A 49 -1.99 -6.65 0.62
C ALA A 49 -0.44 -6.70 0.54
N GLU A 50 0.13 -6.72 -0.67
CA GLU A 50 1.57 -6.64 -0.87
C GLU A 50 2.11 -5.26 -0.46
N GLU A 51 1.43 -4.19 -0.86
CA GLU A 51 1.81 -2.82 -0.50
C GLU A 51 1.82 -2.62 1.02
N ASP A 52 0.81 -3.12 1.72
CA ASP A 52 0.74 -3.06 3.18
C ASP A 52 1.89 -3.80 3.87
N LEU A 53 2.26 -4.98 3.36
CA LEU A 53 3.43 -5.71 3.84
C LEU A 53 4.72 -4.89 3.67
N LEU A 54 4.90 -4.25 2.52
CA LEU A 54 6.06 -3.42 2.22
C LEU A 54 6.09 -2.17 3.12
N ARG A 55 4.95 -1.49 3.29
CA ARG A 55 4.80 -0.32 4.17
C ARG A 55 5.12 -0.68 5.62
N MET A 56 4.72 -1.85 6.11
CA MET A 56 5.12 -2.34 7.45
C MET A 56 6.65 -2.50 7.59
N GLY A 57 7.33 -2.88 6.50
CA GLY A 57 8.79 -2.93 6.43
C GLY A 57 9.48 -1.56 6.29
N GLY A 58 8.71 -0.46 6.25
CA GLY A 58 9.22 0.88 5.96
C GLY A 58 9.67 1.05 4.50
N VAL A 59 9.19 0.18 3.62
CA VAL A 59 9.44 0.20 2.17
C VAL A 59 8.23 0.85 1.51
N GLY A 60 8.47 1.87 0.68
CA GLY A 60 7.40 2.53 -0.07
C GLY A 60 7.04 1.78 -1.34
N ASP A 61 6.31 2.45 -2.23
CA ASP A 61 5.92 2.01 -3.56
C ASP A 61 7.15 1.93 -4.49
N GLU A 62 7.98 0.89 -4.28
CA GLU A 62 9.20 0.62 -5.04
C GLU A 62 8.90 -0.40 -6.14
N GLU A 63 9.19 -0.05 -7.39
CA GLU A 63 9.10 -1.00 -8.49
C GLU A 63 10.44 -1.73 -8.69
N LEU A 64 10.40 -2.95 -9.23
CA LEU A 64 11.61 -3.66 -9.67
C LEU A 64 12.40 -2.88 -10.75
N SER A 65 11.76 -1.92 -11.40
CA SER A 65 12.34 -1.03 -12.40
C SER A 65 13.17 0.12 -11.78
N ASP A 66 13.06 0.34 -10.47
CA ASP A 66 13.67 1.48 -9.80
C ASP A 66 15.19 1.41 -9.73
N THR A 67 15.80 2.60 -9.77
CA THR A 67 17.24 2.72 -9.59
C THR A 67 17.63 2.46 -8.13
N VAL A 68 18.82 1.90 -7.91
CA VAL A 68 19.39 1.65 -6.57
C VAL A 68 19.30 2.89 -5.66
N LEU A 69 19.44 4.10 -6.23
CA LEU A 69 19.36 5.35 -5.47
C LEU A 69 17.93 5.67 -4.99
N ALA A 70 16.92 5.40 -5.81
CA ALA A 70 15.51 5.59 -5.47
C ALA A 70 15.11 4.65 -4.32
N THR A 71 15.34 3.35 -4.50
CA THR A 71 15.13 2.28 -3.51
C THR A 71 15.89 2.53 -2.19
N SER A 72 17.10 3.07 -2.26
CA SER A 72 17.86 3.37 -1.04
C SER A 72 17.21 4.52 -0.24
N ARG A 73 16.61 5.49 -0.91
CA ARG A 73 16.09 6.71 -0.27
C ARG A 73 14.81 6.46 0.53
N SER A 74 13.95 5.56 0.07
CA SER A 74 12.77 5.05 0.78
C SER A 74 13.15 4.26 2.04
N ARG A 75 14.22 3.47 2.00
CA ARG A 75 14.62 2.57 3.10
C ARG A 75 15.49 3.22 4.19
N VAL A 76 16.33 4.21 3.83
CA VAL A 76 17.28 4.87 4.74
C VAL A 76 16.64 5.40 6.04
N PRO A 77 15.46 6.05 6.03
CA PRO A 77 14.84 6.56 7.26
C PRO A 77 14.57 5.45 8.28
N TRP A 78 13.99 4.33 7.84
CA TRP A 78 13.68 3.20 8.72
C TRP A 78 14.94 2.51 9.25
N LEU A 79 15.97 2.38 8.41
CA LEU A 79 17.27 1.84 8.81
C LEU A 79 17.98 2.73 9.85
N LEU A 80 17.87 4.05 9.71
CA LEU A 80 18.46 4.99 10.66
C LEU A 80 17.82 4.89 12.04
N VAL A 81 16.50 4.72 12.11
CA VAL A 81 15.78 4.49 13.38
C VAL A 81 16.28 3.22 14.07
N ASN A 82 16.42 2.12 13.32
CA ASN A 82 16.96 0.86 13.85
C ASN A 82 18.40 1.03 14.34
N LEU A 83 19.23 1.71 13.56
CA LEU A 83 20.64 1.97 13.91
C LEU A 83 20.76 2.79 15.20
N LEU A 84 19.97 3.87 15.33
CA LEU A 84 19.95 4.69 16.54
C LEU A 84 19.50 3.88 17.75
N THR A 85 18.48 3.04 17.58
CA THR A 85 17.99 2.14 18.64
C THR A 85 19.08 1.16 19.09
N ALA A 86 19.82 0.59 18.14
CA ALA A 86 20.95 -0.28 18.43
C ALA A 86 22.07 0.46 19.19
N PHE A 87 22.40 1.69 18.78
CA PHE A 87 23.37 2.52 19.51
C PHE A 87 22.93 2.86 20.93
N LEU A 88 21.65 3.18 21.13
CA LEU A 88 21.10 3.44 22.47
C LEU A 88 21.20 2.20 23.35
N ALA A 89 20.82 1.04 22.84
CA ALA A 89 20.93 -0.23 23.56
C ALA A 89 22.38 -0.54 23.95
N ALA A 90 23.33 -0.40 23.01
CA ALA A 90 24.75 -0.60 23.28
C ALA A 90 25.29 0.37 24.33
N SER A 91 24.86 1.63 24.29
CA SER A 91 25.26 2.66 25.26
C SER A 91 24.77 2.34 26.67
N VAL A 92 23.55 1.79 26.81
CA VAL A 92 23.00 1.36 28.10
C VAL A 92 23.81 0.19 28.66
N ILE A 93 24.15 -0.81 27.84
CA ILE A 93 24.96 -1.94 28.29
C ILE A 93 26.33 -1.45 28.81
N GLY A 94 26.99 -0.57 28.07
CA GLY A 94 28.28 -0.01 28.46
C GLY A 94 28.26 0.88 29.71
N LEU A 95 27.08 1.22 30.25
CA LEU A 95 26.95 1.94 31.53
C LEU A 95 26.95 0.98 32.74
N PHE A 96 26.63 -0.30 32.51
CA PHE A 96 26.52 -1.34 33.56
C PHE A 96 27.71 -2.31 33.59
N ASP A 97 28.61 -2.24 32.60
CA ASP A 97 29.95 -2.85 32.59
C ASP A 97 30.99 -1.88 33.17
#